data_AF-A0A4Y1ZLI2-F1
#
_entry.id   AF-A0A4Y1ZLI2-F1
#
_cell.length_a   1.000
_cell.length_b   1.000
_cell.length_c   1.000
_cell.angle_alpha   90.00
_cell.angle_beta   90.00
_cell.angle_gamma   90.00
#
_symmetry.space_group_name_H-M   'P 1'
#
loop_
_entity.id
_entity.type
_entity.pdbx_description
1 polymer ?
#
loop_
_entity_poly.entity_id
_entity_poly.type
_entity_poly.pdbx_seq_one_letter_code
_entity_poly.pdbx_strand_id
1 'polypeptide(L)' 'MFNRKKNPRKLKWTKAFRKAAGKELTNDPVFEFEKHRNVPVQYNRQLWKETIVAMKKVADIKKKREALFITQR' A
#
# COMPACT_ATOMS: atom_id res chain seq x y z
N MET A 1 18.59 14.69 -0.49
CA MET A 1 19.02 13.27 -0.63
C MET A 1 19.19 12.88 -2.08
N PHE A 2 18.17 13.13 -2.91
CA PHE A 2 18.18 12.90 -4.35
C PHE A 2 19.32 13.66 -5.07
N ASN A 3 19.45 14.98 -4.84
CA ASN A 3 20.55 15.78 -5.41
C ASN A 3 21.95 15.31 -4.95
N ARG A 4 22.02 14.68 -3.77
CA ARG A 4 23.26 14.09 -3.21
C ARG A 4 23.47 12.63 -3.69
N LYS A 5 22.70 12.18 -4.69
CA LYS A 5 22.72 10.85 -5.31
C LYS A 5 22.71 9.68 -4.31
N LYS A 6 22.06 9.85 -3.15
CA LYS A 6 21.96 8.78 -2.15
C LYS A 6 20.89 7.77 -2.56
N ASN A 7 21.26 6.49 -2.58
CA ASN A 7 20.34 5.42 -2.95
C ASN A 7 19.30 5.16 -1.83
N PRO A 8 17.99 5.34 -2.08
CA PRO A 8 16.96 5.10 -1.08
C PRO A 8 16.95 3.66 -0.56
N ARG A 9 17.32 2.66 -1.38
CA ARG A 9 17.42 1.25 -0.95
C ARG A 9 18.57 0.98 0.02
N LYS A 10 19.45 1.94 0.30
CA LYS A 10 20.53 1.81 1.30
C LYS A 10 20.26 2.64 2.57
N LEU A 11 19.18 3.41 2.57
CA LEU A 11 18.82 4.31 3.66
C LEU A 11 17.77 3.66 4.55
N LYS A 12 18.19 3.23 5.75
CA LYS A 12 17.44 2.31 6.63
C LYS A 12 16.03 2.78 7.00
N TRP A 13 15.79 4.09 7.05
CA TRP A 13 14.51 4.69 7.44
C TRP A 13 13.50 4.78 6.30
N THR A 14 13.93 4.60 5.04
CA THR A 14 13.03 4.75 3.88
C THR A 14 12.15 3.51 3.68
N LYS A 15 10.96 3.73 3.13
CA LYS A 15 10.05 2.64 2.71
C LYS A 15 10.68 1.71 1.67
N ALA A 16 11.47 2.26 0.74
CA ALA A 16 12.16 1.47 -0.28
C ALA A 16 13.15 0.46 0.34
N PHE A 17 13.95 0.87 1.33
CA PHE A 17 14.81 -0.06 2.07
C PHE A 17 13.97 -1.07 2.86
N ARG A 18 12.94 -0.61 3.58
CA ARG A 18 12.11 -1.51 4.40
C ARG A 18 11.44 -2.59 3.57
N LYS A 19 10.90 -2.25 2.40
CA LYS A 19 10.29 -3.20 1.45
C LYS A 19 11.32 -4.20 0.93
N ALA A 20 12.49 -3.73 0.49
CA ALA A 20 13.54 -4.61 -0.04
C ALA A 20 14.19 -5.51 1.02
N ALA A 21 14.28 -5.03 2.27
CA ALA A 21 14.87 -5.76 3.39
C ALA A 21 13.83 -6.60 4.18
N GLY A 22 12.60 -6.77 3.66
CA GLY A 22 11.56 -7.59 4.29
C GLY A 22 11.05 -7.07 5.64
N LYS A 23 11.13 -5.76 5.89
CA LYS A 23 10.67 -5.12 7.15
C LYS A 23 9.23 -4.64 7.09
N GLU A 24 8.55 -4.84 5.97
CA GLU A 24 7.16 -4.52 5.71
C GLU A 24 6.54 -5.61 4.82
N LEU A 25 5.23 -5.78 4.92
CA LEU A 25 4.48 -6.70 4.06
C LEU A 25 4.58 -6.20 2.60
N THR A 26 5.03 -7.06 1.68
CA THR A 26 5.26 -6.69 0.27
C THR A 26 4.28 -7.32 -0.72
N ASN A 27 3.82 -8.56 -0.46
CA ASN A 27 3.00 -9.37 -1.35
C ASN A 27 1.65 -9.68 -0.69
N ASP A 28 0.71 -8.72 -0.70
CA ASP A 28 -0.66 -8.90 -0.21
C ASP A 28 -1.67 -8.45 -1.26
N PRO A 29 -2.78 -9.19 -1.47
CA PRO A 29 -3.81 -8.81 -2.43
C PRO A 29 -4.46 -7.44 -2.14
N VAL A 30 -4.40 -6.95 -0.89
CA VAL A 30 -4.89 -5.62 -0.53
C VAL A 30 -4.16 -4.52 -1.31
N PHE A 31 -2.90 -4.71 -1.67
CA PHE A 31 -2.16 -3.72 -2.45
C PHE A 31 -2.64 -3.60 -3.91
N GLU A 32 -3.35 -4.60 -4.45
CA GLU A 32 -3.85 -4.56 -5.82
C GLU A 32 -5.02 -3.57 -6.02
N PHE A 33 -5.68 -3.17 -4.93
CA PHE A 33 -6.73 -2.15 -4.97
C PHE A 33 -6.16 -0.75 -5.24
N GLU A 34 -4.93 -0.49 -4.77
CA GLU A 34 -4.19 0.76 -4.99
C GLU A 34 -3.46 0.72 -6.35
N LYS A 35 -4.22 0.62 -7.45
CA LYS A 35 -3.66 0.63 -8.81
C LYS A 35 -4.08 1.85 -9.61
N HIS A 36 -3.15 2.36 -10.40
CA HIS A 36 -3.44 3.44 -11.35
C HIS A 36 -4.42 2.93 -12.42
N ARG A 37 -5.48 3.72 -12.69
CA ARG A 37 -6.49 3.40 -13.69
C ARG A 37 -6.35 4.40 -14.83
N ASN A 38 -5.94 3.92 -16.01
CA ASN A 38 -5.73 4.76 -17.20
C ASN A 38 -7.04 5.16 -17.87
N VAL A 39 -8.12 4.42 -17.62
CA VAL A 39 -9.45 4.67 -18.20
C VAL A 39 -10.39 5.15 -17.09
N PRO A 40 -11.04 6.32 -17.26
CA PRO A 40 -12.05 6.79 -16.32
C PRO A 40 -13.34 5.98 -16.45
N VAL A 41 -14.05 5.83 -15.35
CA VAL A 41 -15.38 5.22 -15.31
C VAL A 41 -16.41 6.34 -15.19
N GLN A 42 -17.49 6.28 -15.96
CA GLN A 42 -18.60 7.23 -15.83
C GLN A 42 -19.17 7.17 -14.41
N TYR A 43 -19.56 8.33 -13.88
CA TYR A 43 -20.13 8.41 -12.54
C TYR A 43 -21.39 7.56 -12.40
N ASN A 44 -21.36 6.61 -11.46
CA ASN A 44 -22.53 5.87 -11.00
C ASN A 44 -22.60 5.96 -9.46
N ARG A 45 -23.69 6.51 -8.94
CA ARG A 45 -23.89 6.75 -7.50
C ARG A 45 -23.81 5.46 -6.67
N GLN A 46 -24.33 4.34 -7.20
CA GLN A 46 -24.32 3.07 -6.47
C GLN A 46 -22.89 2.54 -6.34
N LEU A 47 -22.15 2.53 -7.46
CA LEU A 47 -20.74 2.13 -7.50
C LEU A 47 -19.89 2.95 -6.53
N TRP A 48 -20.06 4.27 -6.51
CA TRP A 48 -19.31 5.15 -5.61
C TRP A 48 -19.59 4.88 -4.13
N LYS A 49 -20.86 4.68 -3.76
CA LYS A 49 -21.22 4.34 -2.38
C LYS A 49 -20.59 3.02 -1.93
N GLU A 50 -20.70 1.99 -2.76
CA GLU A 50 -20.12 0.67 -2.49
C GLU A 50 -18.59 0.74 -2.38
N THR A 51 -17.96 1.51 -3.27
CA THR A 51 -16.51 1.69 -3.28
C THR A 51 -16.02 2.35 -1.99
N ILE A 52 -16.69 3.38 -1.49
CA ILE A 52 -16.30 4.05 -0.23
C ILE A 52 -16.37 3.08 0.96
N VAL A 53 -17.41 2.24 1.02
CA VAL A 53 -17.55 1.23 2.08
C VAL A 53 -16.46 0.16 1.95
N ALA A 54 -16.21 -0.33 0.73
CA ALA A 54 -15.17 -1.32 0.46
C ALA A 54 -13.77 -0.80 0.83
N MET A 55 -13.45 0.47 0.51
CA MET A 55 -12.16 1.09 0.83
C MET A 55 -11.87 1.09 2.34
N LYS A 56 -12.87 1.39 3.19
CA LYS A 56 -12.72 1.34 4.65
C LYS A 56 -12.36 -0.07 5.12
N LYS A 57 -13.11 -1.07 4.65
CA LYS A 57 -12.88 -2.48 4.99
C LYS A 57 -11.49 -2.95 4.56
N VAL A 58 -11.06 -2.57 3.36
CA VAL A 58 -9.74 -2.89 2.82
C VAL A 58 -8.63 -2.26 3.68
N ALA A 59 -8.80 -1.01 4.10
CA ALA A 59 -7.83 -0.33 4.98
C ALA A 59 -7.69 -1.02 6.35
N ASP A 60 -8.79 -1.46 6.95
CA ASP A 60 -8.76 -2.19 8.23
C ASP A 60 -8.04 -3.54 8.11
N ILE A 61 -8.29 -4.28 7.02
CA ILE A 61 -7.61 -5.54 6.72
C ILE A 61 -6.11 -5.30 6.52
N LYS A 62 -5.74 -4.26 5.75
CA LYS A 62 -4.34 -3.85 5.53
C LYS A 62 -3.61 -3.66 6.86
N LYS A 63 -4.20 -2.84 7.74
CA LYS A 63 -3.61 -2.52 9.05
C LYS A 63 -3.44 -3.76 9.92
N LYS A 64 -4.44 -4.65 9.96
CA LYS A 64 -4.37 -5.91 10.72
C LYS A 64 -3.25 -6.82 10.22
N ARG A 65 -3.12 -7.00 8.91
CA ARG A 65 -2.08 -7.85 8.31
C ARG A 65 -0.68 -7.26 8.45
N GLU A 66 -0.54 -5.95 8.27
CA GLU A 66 0.73 -5.26 8.51
C GLU A 66 1.17 -5.38 9.98
N ALA A 67 0.25 -5.22 10.93
CA ALA A 67 0.54 -5.40 12.35
C ALA A 67 0.97 -6.84 12.66
N LEU A 68 0.24 -7.84 12.15
CA LEU A 68 0.58 -9.25 12.31
C LEU A 68 1.98 -9.56 11.76
N PHE A 69 2.30 -9.05 10.56
CA PHE A 69 3.61 -9.23 9.94
C PHE A 69 4.74 -8.63 10.79
N ILE A 70 4.51 -7.48 11.44
CA ILE A 70 5.48 -6.87 12.35
C ILE A 70 5.65 -7.70 13.62
N THR A 71 4.58 -8.26 14.16
CA THR A 71 4.62 -9.11 15.37
C THR A 71 5.29 -10.47 15.13
N GLN A 72 5.08 -11.08 13.95
CA GLN A 72 5.63 -12.38 13.59
C GLN A 72 7.10 -12.32 13.13
N ARG A 73 7.67 -11.12 13.03
CA ARG A 73 9.04 -10.85 12.60
C ARG A 73 9.98 -10.71 13.77
#